data_AF-A0A3B9LH89-F1
#
_entry.id   AF-A0A3B9LH89-F1
#
_cell.length_a   1.000
_cell.length_b   1.000
_cell.length_c   1.000
_cell.angle_alpha   90.00
_cell.angle_beta   90.00
_cell.angle_gamma   90.00
#
_symmetry.space_group_name_H-M   'P 1'
#
loop_
_entity.id
_entity.type
_entity.pdbx_description
1 polymer ?
#
loop_
_entity_poly.entity_id
_entity_poly.type
_entity_poly.pdbx_seq_one_letter_code
_entity_poly.pdbx_strand_id
1 'polypeptide(L)'
;WKRWWESAKKLLKKDGHFFIPTKKNEPIELRSAPVSQADELIAAFNRARRPKEQGAALDQIIKLADEFKEPDKQLQPIIAAIENAAARNQKLHPELSFELLLGRDDLLARIPQLRTTHVGLTLAKMIAAEEPRLMSILPNLPATKEKRILQALPEALGERWMKYALRLMYGNNARVVSQIAKVFAELGEEAELRAAIERSIREHSATSEMLIWLCKERDGAWRKLITPDLLTAILAAVERDQHRESRANRLRDLVLEDRELIADMFAGADVGVARDTLRRLLITPVFDELTKRSLLARIVKLYPELESMITGGQREEKAAPLVVSWSSLARRRAEHEELVKKKIPENTKEIALARSYGDLSENFEFKAAKQMQAVLGRRKAELEQMLYRARGTAFENPDTSHVSIGTIVTVRDSDSGKEETYTILGAWDGDPERHIISYQTAIGQALMGHKVGDVVTLNKDEGAGTFEIVSISAAPIDQVPVEAADAATVDAVNA
;
A
#
# COMPACT_ATOMS: atom_id res chain seq x y z
N TRP A 1 13.41 -46.33 -6.20
CA TRP A 1 12.06 -46.28 -6.84
C TRP A 1 11.87 -45.23 -7.92
N LYS A 2 12.17 -43.94 -7.72
CA LYS A 2 11.91 -42.91 -8.76
C LYS A 2 12.53 -43.23 -10.14
N ARG A 3 13.83 -43.56 -10.19
CA ARG A 3 14.52 -43.91 -11.44
C ARG A 3 13.90 -45.13 -12.14
N TRP A 4 13.61 -46.19 -11.38
CA TRP A 4 12.95 -47.39 -11.89
C TRP A 4 11.58 -47.06 -12.51
N TRP A 5 10.78 -46.24 -11.82
CA TRP A 5 9.46 -45.87 -12.30
C TRP A 5 9.49 -45.02 -13.58
N GLU A 6 10.45 -44.10 -13.69
CA GLU A 6 10.67 -43.34 -14.93
C GLU A 6 11.05 -44.25 -16.10
N SER A 7 11.94 -45.23 -15.86
CA SER A 7 12.32 -46.23 -16.86
C SER A 7 11.13 -47.10 -17.27
N ALA A 8 10.34 -47.60 -16.31
CA ALA A 8 9.15 -48.41 -16.58
C ALA A 8 8.11 -47.64 -17.39
N LYS A 9 7.83 -46.39 -17.02
CA LYS A 9 6.93 -45.51 -17.78
C LYS A 9 7.39 -45.31 -19.22
N LYS A 10 8.69 -45.15 -19.45
CA LYS A 10 9.24 -44.98 -20.80
C LYS A 10 9.03 -46.24 -21.65
N LEU A 11 9.19 -47.43 -21.06
CA LEU A 11 8.94 -48.70 -21.75
C LEU A 11 7.45 -48.89 -22.06
N LEU A 12 6.57 -48.64 -21.09
CA LEU A 12 5.12 -48.74 -21.26
C LEU A 12 4.59 -47.80 -22.36
N LYS A 13 5.06 -46.54 -22.40
CA LYS A 13 4.71 -45.59 -23.47
C LYS A 13 5.19 -46.05 -24.85
N LYS A 14 6.39 -46.65 -24.92
CA LYS A 14 6.97 -47.13 -26.18
C LYS A 14 6.22 -48.35 -26.74
N ASP A 15 5.64 -49.18 -25.88
CA ASP A 15 4.89 -50.37 -26.27
C ASP A 15 3.56 -50.06 -26.98
N GLY A 16 2.90 -48.96 -26.58
CA GLY A 16 1.67 -48.48 -27.19
C GLY A 16 0.40 -49.21 -26.74
N HIS A 17 0.47 -50.37 -26.09
CA HIS A 17 -0.71 -51.01 -25.48
C HIS A 17 -1.10 -50.37 -24.15
N PHE A 18 -0.22 -49.61 -23.51
CA PHE A 18 -0.47 -49.02 -22.20
C PHE A 18 -0.75 -47.52 -22.30
N PHE A 19 -1.94 -47.10 -21.86
CA PHE A 19 -2.22 -45.69 -21.60
C PHE A 19 -1.77 -45.31 -20.20
N ILE A 20 -0.83 -44.36 -20.10
CA ILE A 20 -0.36 -43.86 -18.81
C ILE A 20 -1.06 -42.53 -18.53
N PRO A 21 -1.97 -42.45 -17.55
CA PRO A 21 -2.68 -41.22 -17.24
C PRO A 21 -1.74 -40.16 -16.67
N THR A 22 -2.11 -38.90 -16.88
CA THR A 22 -1.37 -37.74 -16.39
C THR A 22 -1.49 -37.59 -14.88
N LYS A 23 -2.64 -37.96 -14.30
CA LYS A 23 -2.86 -37.92 -12.85
C LYS A 23 -2.41 -39.23 -12.21
N LYS A 24 -1.66 -39.13 -11.11
CA LYS A 24 -1.06 -40.29 -10.42
C LYS A 24 -2.08 -41.24 -9.77
N ASN A 25 -3.32 -40.78 -9.57
CA ASN A 25 -4.40 -41.53 -8.94
C ASN A 25 -5.33 -42.22 -9.96
N GLU A 26 -5.09 -42.03 -11.26
CA GLU A 26 -5.84 -42.72 -12.32
C GLU A 26 -5.12 -44.02 -12.70
N PRO A 27 -5.84 -45.11 -13.05
CA PRO A 27 -5.25 -46.40 -13.39
C PRO A 27 -4.54 -46.36 -14.75
N ILE A 28 -3.47 -47.15 -14.91
CA ILE A 28 -2.90 -47.45 -16.22
C ILE A 28 -3.88 -48.36 -16.95
N GLU A 29 -4.26 -48.01 -18.16
CA GLU A 29 -5.20 -48.79 -18.96
C GLU A 29 -4.46 -49.63 -20.01
N LEU A 30 -4.88 -50.88 -20.18
CA LEU A 30 -4.41 -51.77 -21.24
C LEU A 30 -5.37 -51.69 -22.43
N ARG A 31 -4.82 -51.45 -23.61
CA ARG A 31 -5.55 -51.38 -24.88
C ARG A 31 -5.52 -52.72 -25.60
N SER A 32 -6.55 -52.99 -26.38
CA SER A 32 -6.64 -54.16 -27.25
C SER A 32 -5.69 -54.11 -28.46
N ALA A 33 -5.20 -52.93 -28.83
CA ALA A 33 -4.25 -52.71 -29.92
C ALA A 33 -3.26 -51.60 -29.54
N PRO A 34 -2.02 -51.64 -30.07
CA PRO A 34 -1.03 -50.62 -29.77
C PRO A 34 -1.41 -49.31 -30.47
N VAL A 35 -1.34 -48.20 -29.74
CA VAL A 35 -1.50 -46.85 -30.29
C VAL A 35 -0.14 -46.17 -30.23
N SER A 36 0.28 -45.53 -31.32
CA SER A 36 1.54 -44.81 -31.33
C SER A 36 1.47 -43.59 -30.41
N GLN A 37 2.59 -43.20 -29.81
CA GLN A 37 2.67 -42.00 -28.97
C GLN A 37 2.24 -40.73 -29.75
N ALA A 38 2.53 -40.66 -31.05
CA ALA A 38 2.06 -39.60 -31.93
C ALA A 38 0.53 -39.54 -32.03
N ASP A 39 -0.13 -40.69 -32.23
CA ASP A 39 -1.58 -40.77 -32.34
C ASP A 39 -2.27 -40.45 -31.00
N GLU A 40 -1.65 -40.82 -29.87
CA GLU A 40 -2.14 -40.42 -28.54
C GLU A 40 -2.14 -38.91 -28.36
N LEU A 41 -1.06 -38.23 -28.77
CA LEU A 41 -0.94 -36.78 -28.66
C LEU A 41 -1.98 -36.06 -29.53
N ILE A 42 -2.17 -36.53 -30.76
CA ILE A 42 -3.21 -36.06 -31.69
C ILE A 42 -4.60 -36.26 -31.08
N ALA A 43 -4.88 -37.45 -30.56
CA ALA A 43 -6.16 -37.77 -29.93
C ALA A 43 -6.42 -36.91 -28.69
N ALA A 44 -5.40 -36.66 -27.87
CA ALA A 44 -5.49 -35.81 -26.70
C ALA A 44 -5.85 -34.37 -27.07
N PHE A 45 -5.21 -33.81 -28.11
CA PHE A 45 -5.53 -32.47 -28.60
C PHE A 45 -6.97 -32.38 -29.14
N ASN A 46 -7.39 -33.36 -29.95
CA ASN A 46 -8.72 -33.36 -30.56
C ASN A 46 -9.86 -33.61 -29.55
N ARG A 47 -9.59 -34.37 -28.48
CA ARG A 47 -10.59 -34.66 -27.43
C ARG A 47 -10.66 -33.58 -26.35
N ALA A 48 -9.65 -32.71 -26.24
CA ALA A 48 -9.62 -31.66 -25.23
C ALA A 48 -10.79 -30.70 -25.43
N ARG A 49 -11.68 -30.63 -24.42
CA ARG A 49 -12.85 -29.73 -24.45
C ARG A 49 -12.60 -28.42 -23.73
N ARG A 50 -11.67 -28.40 -22.77
CA ARG A 50 -11.33 -27.21 -22.00
C ARG A 50 -10.14 -26.48 -22.63
N PRO A 51 -10.14 -25.14 -22.68
CA PRO A 51 -9.03 -24.34 -23.18
C PRO A 51 -7.66 -24.77 -22.65
N LYS A 52 -7.54 -24.88 -21.32
CA LYS A 52 -6.29 -25.25 -20.65
C LYS A 52 -5.79 -26.65 -21.03
N GLU A 53 -6.69 -27.59 -21.25
CA GLU A 53 -6.34 -28.96 -21.68
C GLU A 53 -5.85 -28.96 -23.13
N GLN A 54 -6.49 -28.18 -23.99
CA GLN A 54 -6.13 -28.09 -25.40
C GLN A 54 -4.76 -27.42 -25.60
N GLY A 55 -4.49 -26.33 -24.87
CA GLY A 55 -3.16 -25.70 -24.84
C GLY A 55 -2.07 -26.65 -24.33
N ALA A 56 -2.34 -27.37 -23.24
CA ALA A 56 -1.39 -28.34 -22.69
C ALA A 56 -1.12 -29.52 -23.64
N ALA A 57 -2.14 -30.00 -24.36
CA ALA A 57 -1.98 -31.04 -25.38
C ALA A 57 -1.10 -30.54 -26.55
N LEU A 58 -1.30 -29.29 -26.99
CA LEU A 58 -0.46 -28.67 -28.01
C LEU A 58 1.00 -28.55 -27.55
N ASP A 59 1.24 -28.10 -26.32
CA ASP A 59 2.59 -28.02 -25.76
C ASP A 59 3.29 -29.40 -25.75
N GLN A 60 2.56 -30.50 -25.51
CA GLN A 60 3.12 -31.86 -25.61
C GLN A 60 3.43 -32.25 -27.07
N ILE A 61 2.55 -31.92 -28.02
CA ILE A 61 2.82 -32.13 -29.45
C ILE A 61 4.10 -31.40 -29.87
N ILE A 62 4.24 -30.12 -29.52
CA ILE A 62 5.43 -29.32 -29.84
C ILE A 62 6.68 -29.95 -29.22
N LYS A 63 6.61 -30.35 -27.95
CA LYS A 63 7.74 -30.95 -27.23
C LYS A 63 8.25 -32.22 -27.90
N LEU A 64 7.33 -33.06 -28.39
CA LEU A 64 7.60 -34.38 -28.95
C LEU A 64 7.47 -34.40 -30.48
N ALA A 65 7.58 -33.23 -31.12
CA ALA A 65 7.40 -33.09 -32.57
C ALA A 65 8.33 -34.00 -33.40
N ASP A 66 9.54 -34.28 -32.90
CA ASP A 66 10.51 -35.15 -33.59
C ASP A 66 10.14 -36.65 -33.50
N GLU A 67 9.17 -37.04 -32.67
CA GLU A 67 8.70 -38.43 -32.55
C GLU A 67 7.65 -38.79 -33.64
N PHE A 68 7.16 -37.80 -34.40
CA PHE A 68 6.22 -38.01 -35.50
C PHE A 68 6.98 -38.51 -36.74
N LYS A 69 6.58 -39.68 -37.26
CA LYS A 69 7.26 -40.33 -38.40
C LYS A 69 6.92 -39.69 -39.74
N GLU A 70 5.67 -39.25 -39.90
CA GLU A 70 5.16 -38.59 -41.11
C GLU A 70 4.51 -37.26 -40.71
N PRO A 71 5.31 -36.28 -40.24
CA PRO A 71 4.78 -35.07 -39.62
C PRO A 71 3.91 -34.25 -40.57
N ASP A 72 4.18 -34.26 -41.87
CA ASP A 72 3.37 -33.62 -42.90
C ASP A 72 1.96 -34.21 -42.99
N LYS A 73 1.81 -35.53 -42.84
CA LYS A 73 0.49 -36.17 -42.85
C LYS A 73 -0.20 -36.11 -41.49
N GLN A 74 0.57 -36.26 -40.42
CA GLN A 74 0.05 -36.38 -39.05
C GLN A 74 -0.29 -35.03 -38.43
N LEU A 75 0.53 -33.99 -38.66
CA LEU A 75 0.38 -32.68 -38.01
C LEU A 75 -0.29 -31.63 -38.91
N GLN A 76 -0.32 -31.78 -40.23
CA GLN A 76 -1.02 -30.81 -41.09
C GLN A 76 -2.52 -30.70 -40.78
N PRO A 77 -3.27 -31.79 -40.48
CA PRO A 77 -4.64 -31.68 -40.00
C PRO A 77 -4.74 -30.98 -38.63
N ILE A 78 -3.72 -31.16 -37.77
CA ILE A 78 -3.64 -30.47 -36.49
C ILE A 78 -3.43 -28.97 -36.67
N ILE A 79 -2.62 -28.53 -37.65
CA ILE A 79 -2.47 -27.10 -37.97
C ILE A 79 -3.83 -26.48 -38.30
N ALA A 80 -4.62 -27.11 -39.18
CA ALA A 80 -5.96 -26.64 -39.51
C ALA A 80 -6.89 -26.62 -38.28
N ALA A 81 -6.81 -27.64 -37.43
CA ALA A 81 -7.61 -27.71 -36.20
C ALA A 81 -7.23 -26.59 -35.20
N ILE A 82 -5.93 -26.29 -35.06
CA ILE A 82 -5.42 -25.19 -34.23
C ILE A 82 -5.93 -23.85 -34.73
N GLU A 83 -5.79 -23.58 -36.04
CA GLU A 83 -6.20 -22.30 -36.64
C GLU A 83 -7.71 -22.07 -36.50
N ASN A 84 -8.54 -23.09 -36.77
CA ASN A 84 -9.98 -23.05 -36.57
C ASN A 84 -10.36 -22.84 -35.09
N ALA A 85 -9.67 -23.52 -34.18
CA ALA A 85 -9.91 -23.38 -32.74
C ALA A 85 -9.52 -21.98 -32.24
N ALA A 86 -8.40 -21.42 -32.70
CA ALA A 86 -7.99 -20.06 -32.35
C ALA A 86 -9.02 -19.02 -32.84
N ALA A 87 -9.44 -19.10 -34.10
CA ALA A 87 -10.44 -18.18 -34.66
C ALA A 87 -11.78 -18.26 -33.91
N ARG A 88 -12.27 -19.47 -33.64
CA ARG A 88 -13.55 -19.68 -32.92
C ARG A 88 -13.51 -19.15 -31.49
N ASN A 89 -12.37 -19.28 -30.81
CA ASN A 89 -12.25 -18.94 -29.40
C ASN A 89 -11.82 -17.50 -29.16
N GLN A 90 -11.38 -16.73 -30.17
CA GLN A 90 -10.82 -15.39 -29.99
C GLN A 90 -11.71 -14.45 -29.15
N LYS A 91 -13.04 -14.51 -29.33
CA LYS A 91 -13.96 -13.65 -28.58
C LYS A 91 -14.09 -14.06 -27.10
N LEU A 92 -14.23 -15.35 -26.83
CA LEU A 92 -14.58 -15.89 -25.51
C LEU A 92 -13.36 -16.28 -24.66
N HIS A 93 -12.30 -16.76 -25.32
CA HIS A 93 -11.06 -17.26 -24.72
C HIS A 93 -9.86 -16.75 -25.55
N PRO A 94 -9.59 -15.43 -25.53
CA PRO A 94 -8.49 -14.84 -26.29
C PRO A 94 -7.12 -15.38 -25.85
N GLU A 95 -6.92 -15.71 -24.57
CA GLU A 95 -5.68 -16.30 -24.05
C GLU A 95 -5.36 -17.62 -24.79
N LEU A 96 -6.35 -18.51 -24.87
CA LEU A 96 -6.22 -19.76 -25.62
C LEU A 96 -5.87 -19.50 -27.09
N SER A 97 -6.49 -18.48 -27.68
CA SER A 97 -6.30 -18.16 -29.09
C SER A 97 -4.87 -17.71 -29.37
N PHE A 98 -4.27 -16.91 -28.47
CA PHE A 98 -2.84 -16.60 -28.51
C PHE A 98 -1.97 -17.85 -28.29
N GLU A 99 -2.30 -18.71 -27.33
CA GLU A 99 -1.53 -19.92 -27.06
C GLU A 99 -1.51 -20.88 -28.25
N LEU A 100 -2.67 -21.07 -28.89
CA LEU A 100 -2.84 -21.89 -30.08
C LEU A 100 -2.07 -21.30 -31.27
N LEU A 101 -2.19 -19.99 -31.48
CA LEU A 101 -1.48 -19.30 -32.56
C LEU A 101 0.04 -19.43 -32.43
N LEU A 102 0.59 -19.12 -31.26
CA LEU A 102 2.02 -19.23 -30.99
C LEU A 102 2.52 -20.67 -31.12
N GLY A 103 1.74 -21.65 -30.64
CA GLY A 103 2.10 -23.06 -30.77
C GLY A 103 2.05 -23.57 -32.20
N ARG A 104 1.12 -23.08 -33.03
CA ARG A 104 1.12 -23.34 -34.47
C ARG A 104 2.36 -22.76 -35.14
N ASP A 105 2.73 -21.53 -34.82
CA ASP A 105 3.93 -20.90 -35.37
C ASP A 105 5.21 -21.66 -34.98
N ASP A 106 5.27 -22.21 -33.76
CA ASP A 106 6.38 -23.07 -33.31
C ASP A 106 6.46 -24.37 -34.12
N LEU A 107 5.33 -25.00 -34.42
CA LEU A 107 5.30 -26.20 -35.28
C LEU A 107 5.74 -25.88 -36.72
N LEU A 108 5.26 -24.77 -37.29
CA LEU A 108 5.65 -24.33 -38.63
C LEU A 108 7.15 -24.02 -38.71
N ALA A 109 7.72 -23.38 -37.68
CA ALA A 109 9.14 -23.08 -37.61
C ALA A 109 10.00 -24.36 -37.46
N ARG A 110 9.51 -25.35 -36.72
CA ARG A 110 10.23 -26.61 -36.47
C ARG A 110 10.13 -27.61 -37.62
N ILE A 111 9.00 -27.63 -38.34
CA ILE A 111 8.69 -28.63 -39.38
C ILE A 111 8.41 -27.89 -40.70
N PRO A 112 9.42 -27.73 -41.57
CA PRO A 112 9.32 -26.93 -42.79
C PRO A 112 8.31 -27.44 -43.83
N GLN A 113 7.86 -28.70 -43.72
CA GLN A 113 6.83 -29.28 -44.60
C GLN A 113 5.42 -28.78 -44.27
N LEU A 114 5.19 -28.32 -43.04
CA LEU A 114 3.89 -27.81 -42.62
C LEU A 114 3.60 -26.45 -43.25
N ARG A 115 2.32 -26.19 -43.48
CA ARG A 115 1.82 -24.93 -44.06
C ARG A 115 0.62 -24.43 -43.26
N THR A 116 0.52 -23.12 -43.10
CA THR A 116 -0.70 -22.50 -42.58
C THR A 116 -1.85 -22.73 -43.56
N THR A 117 -3.05 -22.98 -43.04
CA THR A 117 -4.29 -23.02 -43.84
C THR A 117 -5.03 -21.69 -43.81
N HIS A 118 -4.59 -20.76 -42.95
CA HIS A 118 -5.20 -19.45 -42.75
C HIS A 118 -4.14 -18.33 -42.77
N VAL A 119 -3.70 -17.93 -43.96
CA VAL A 119 -2.65 -16.91 -44.19
C VAL A 119 -2.94 -15.58 -43.46
N GLY A 120 -4.21 -15.23 -43.28
CA GLY A 120 -4.61 -14.00 -42.56
C GLY A 120 -4.49 -14.05 -41.04
N LEU A 121 -4.24 -15.20 -40.44
CA LEU A 121 -4.19 -15.37 -38.98
C LEU A 121 -2.72 -15.29 -38.54
N THR A 122 -2.20 -14.07 -38.38
CA THR A 122 -0.83 -13.82 -37.89
C THR A 122 -0.85 -13.26 -36.48
N LEU A 123 0.28 -13.37 -35.76
CA LEU A 123 0.41 -12.81 -34.42
C LEU A 123 0.18 -11.29 -34.42
N ALA A 124 0.77 -10.56 -35.35
CA ALA A 124 0.59 -9.11 -35.47
C ALA A 124 -0.89 -8.72 -35.66
N LYS A 125 -1.63 -9.43 -36.51
CA LYS A 125 -3.06 -9.19 -36.72
C LYS A 125 -3.90 -9.55 -35.50
N MET A 126 -3.55 -10.62 -34.79
CA MET A 126 -4.22 -10.98 -33.53
C MET A 126 -3.98 -9.91 -32.46
N ILE A 127 -2.75 -9.41 -32.31
CA ILE A 127 -2.42 -8.31 -31.39
C ILE A 127 -3.22 -7.06 -31.74
N ALA A 128 -3.28 -6.67 -33.01
CA ALA A 128 -4.03 -5.50 -33.44
C ALA A 128 -5.54 -5.65 -33.17
N ALA A 129 -6.12 -6.84 -33.42
CA ALA A 129 -7.52 -7.12 -33.12
C ALA A 129 -7.83 -7.12 -31.62
N GLU A 130 -6.86 -7.55 -30.80
CA GLU A 130 -6.98 -7.66 -29.35
C GLU A 130 -6.42 -6.45 -28.59
N GLU A 131 -5.96 -5.40 -29.27
CA GLU A 131 -5.34 -4.20 -28.66
C GLU A 131 -6.15 -3.66 -27.47
N PRO A 132 -7.50 -3.57 -27.48
CA PRO A 132 -8.24 -3.09 -26.32
C PRO A 132 -8.23 -4.03 -25.10
N ARG A 133 -7.98 -5.33 -25.33
CA ARG A 133 -8.10 -6.41 -24.33
C ARG A 133 -6.75 -6.95 -23.85
N LEU A 134 -5.63 -6.61 -24.49
CA LEU A 134 -4.30 -7.13 -24.10
C LEU A 134 -3.97 -6.88 -22.62
N MET A 135 -4.45 -5.78 -22.04
CA MET A 135 -4.28 -5.46 -20.63
C MET A 135 -4.81 -6.56 -19.69
N SER A 136 -5.92 -7.22 -20.03
CA SER A 136 -6.46 -8.34 -19.25
C SER A 136 -5.94 -9.70 -19.69
N ILE A 137 -5.48 -9.83 -20.94
CA ILE A 137 -5.03 -11.11 -21.53
C ILE A 137 -3.62 -11.48 -21.06
N LEU A 138 -2.67 -10.55 -21.19
CA LEU A 138 -1.25 -10.78 -20.88
C LEU A 138 -0.99 -11.42 -19.50
N PRO A 139 -1.56 -10.92 -18.38
CA PRO A 139 -1.25 -11.45 -17.06
C PRO A 139 -1.75 -12.88 -16.84
N ASN A 140 -2.63 -13.40 -17.71
CA ASN A 140 -3.16 -14.76 -17.64
C ASN A 140 -2.38 -15.76 -18.51
N LEU A 141 -1.41 -15.29 -19.29
CA LEU A 141 -0.60 -16.15 -20.15
C LEU A 141 0.66 -16.67 -19.46
N PRO A 142 1.20 -17.83 -19.89
CA PRO A 142 2.55 -18.27 -19.52
C PRO A 142 3.59 -17.21 -19.88
N ALA A 143 4.60 -17.00 -19.01
CA ALA A 143 5.57 -15.91 -19.15
C ALA A 143 6.33 -15.91 -20.49
N THR A 144 6.63 -17.10 -21.04
CA THR A 144 7.29 -17.23 -22.35
C THR A 144 6.39 -16.77 -23.50
N LYS A 145 5.09 -17.07 -23.44
CA LYS A 145 4.10 -16.66 -24.45
C LYS A 145 3.78 -15.17 -24.32
N GLU A 146 3.65 -14.67 -23.09
CA GLU A 146 3.51 -13.22 -22.78
C GLU A 146 4.66 -12.41 -23.40
N LYS A 147 5.91 -12.83 -23.19
CA LYS A 147 7.09 -12.15 -23.75
C LYS A 147 7.05 -12.10 -25.29
N ARG A 148 6.70 -13.20 -25.96
CA ARG A 148 6.62 -13.25 -27.43
C ARG A 148 5.55 -12.30 -27.99
N ILE A 149 4.42 -12.15 -27.30
CA ILE A 149 3.39 -11.18 -27.69
C ILE A 149 3.93 -9.75 -27.55
N LEU A 150 4.60 -9.45 -26.44
CA LEU A 150 5.21 -8.13 -26.21
C LEU A 150 6.29 -7.80 -27.26
N GLN A 151 7.12 -8.78 -27.65
CA GLN A 151 8.14 -8.63 -28.70
C GLN A 151 7.54 -8.36 -30.08
N ALA A 152 6.29 -8.79 -30.33
CA ALA A 152 5.58 -8.58 -31.59
C ALA A 152 4.77 -7.26 -31.63
N LEU A 153 4.77 -6.46 -30.55
CA LEU A 153 4.08 -5.16 -30.53
C LEU A 153 4.59 -4.18 -31.61
N PRO A 154 5.90 -4.05 -31.90
CA PRO A 154 6.37 -3.15 -32.95
C PRO A 154 5.82 -3.50 -34.34
N GLU A 155 5.79 -4.78 -34.68
CA GLU A 155 5.21 -5.26 -35.94
C GLU A 155 3.69 -5.03 -35.98
N ALA A 156 2.99 -5.25 -34.86
CA ALA A 156 1.54 -5.14 -34.79
C ALA A 156 1.02 -3.70 -34.76
N LEU A 157 1.73 -2.79 -34.10
CA LEU A 157 1.23 -1.44 -33.75
C LEU A 157 2.03 -0.31 -34.40
N GLY A 158 3.13 -0.62 -35.10
CA GLY A 158 4.03 0.39 -35.68
C GLY A 158 4.52 1.37 -34.62
N GLU A 159 4.65 2.65 -34.98
CA GLU A 159 5.18 3.71 -34.10
C GLU A 159 4.44 3.87 -32.77
N ARG A 160 3.18 3.42 -32.66
CA ARG A 160 2.39 3.54 -31.43
C ARG A 160 2.77 2.51 -30.36
N TRP A 161 3.60 1.51 -30.69
CA TRP A 161 3.88 0.37 -29.81
C TRP A 161 4.47 0.81 -28.46
N MET A 162 5.39 1.78 -28.44
CA MET A 162 6.04 2.23 -27.21
C MET A 162 5.04 2.85 -26.24
N LYS A 163 4.22 3.78 -26.74
CA LYS A 163 3.17 4.44 -25.96
C LYS A 163 2.17 3.41 -25.42
N TYR A 164 1.83 2.42 -26.23
CA TYR A 164 0.93 1.35 -25.82
C TYR A 164 1.56 0.43 -24.77
N ALA A 165 2.83 0.03 -24.94
CA ALA A 165 3.56 -0.76 -23.97
C ALA A 165 3.70 -0.04 -22.62
N LEU A 166 3.97 1.26 -22.61
CA LEU A 166 3.93 2.07 -21.40
C LEU A 166 2.54 2.01 -20.73
N ARG A 167 1.45 2.16 -21.50
CA ARG A 167 0.08 2.02 -20.97
C ARG A 167 -0.16 0.64 -20.35
N LEU A 168 0.38 -0.42 -20.95
CA LEU A 168 0.30 -1.77 -20.38
C LEU A 168 1.00 -1.85 -19.01
N MET A 169 2.14 -1.20 -18.82
CA MET A 169 2.84 -1.17 -17.52
C MET A 169 1.99 -0.54 -16.41
N TYR A 170 1.25 0.54 -16.71
CA TYR A 170 0.35 1.17 -15.73
C TYR A 170 -0.81 0.26 -15.29
N GLY A 171 -1.25 -0.66 -16.15
CA GLY A 171 -2.42 -1.50 -15.91
C GLY A 171 -2.14 -2.93 -15.47
N ASN A 172 -0.87 -3.34 -15.37
CA ASN A 172 -0.49 -4.73 -15.16
C ASN A 172 0.35 -4.98 -13.90
N ASN A 173 0.54 -6.26 -13.58
CA ASN A 173 1.36 -6.72 -12.47
C ASN A 173 2.87 -6.58 -12.75
N ALA A 174 3.69 -6.69 -11.69
CA ALA A 174 5.15 -6.59 -11.77
C ALA A 174 5.82 -7.55 -12.78
N ARG A 175 5.21 -8.70 -13.10
CA ARG A 175 5.76 -9.65 -14.09
C ARG A 175 5.70 -9.06 -15.50
N VAL A 176 4.54 -8.56 -15.91
CA VAL A 176 4.36 -7.94 -17.23
C VAL A 176 5.22 -6.69 -17.35
N VAL A 177 5.29 -5.86 -16.29
CA VAL A 177 6.18 -4.70 -16.20
C VAL A 177 7.64 -5.11 -16.48
N SER A 178 8.13 -6.17 -15.83
CA SER A 178 9.49 -6.69 -16.05
C SER A 178 9.71 -7.19 -17.49
N GLN A 179 8.72 -7.86 -18.09
CA GLN A 179 8.85 -8.31 -19.48
C GLN A 179 8.85 -7.15 -20.47
N ILE A 180 8.04 -6.13 -20.24
CA ILE A 180 8.04 -4.92 -21.08
C ILE A 180 9.43 -4.27 -21.02
N ALA A 181 10.01 -4.10 -19.83
CA ALA A 181 11.35 -3.55 -19.70
C ALA A 181 12.41 -4.35 -20.46
N LYS A 182 12.33 -5.69 -20.43
CA LYS A 182 13.22 -6.58 -21.21
C LYS A 182 13.03 -6.40 -22.71
N VAL A 183 11.79 -6.25 -23.19
CA VAL A 183 11.51 -6.01 -24.62
C VAL A 183 12.07 -4.67 -25.07
N PHE A 184 11.93 -3.60 -24.27
CA PHE A 184 12.57 -2.31 -24.60
C PHE A 184 14.09 -2.44 -24.66
N ALA A 185 14.72 -3.16 -23.73
CA ALA A 185 16.16 -3.40 -23.76
C ALA A 185 16.61 -4.21 -25.00
N GLU A 186 15.88 -5.28 -25.34
CA GLU A 186 16.16 -6.12 -26.52
C GLU A 186 16.05 -5.36 -27.84
N LEU A 187 15.15 -4.36 -27.90
CA LEU A 187 14.95 -3.52 -29.08
C LEU A 187 15.86 -2.29 -29.11
N GLY A 188 16.71 -2.08 -28.10
CA GLY A 188 17.61 -0.92 -28.01
C GLY A 188 16.94 0.38 -27.54
N GLU A 189 15.73 0.30 -27.00
CA GLU A 189 14.86 1.43 -26.65
C GLU A 189 14.80 1.68 -25.13
N GLU A 190 15.77 1.13 -24.39
CA GLU A 190 15.86 1.25 -22.93
C GLU A 190 15.94 2.70 -22.46
N ALA A 191 16.58 3.59 -23.24
CA ALA A 191 16.69 5.00 -22.91
C ALA A 191 15.33 5.72 -22.89
N GLU A 192 14.45 5.41 -23.85
CA GLU A 192 13.09 5.96 -23.94
C GLU A 192 12.23 5.47 -22.78
N LEU A 193 12.31 4.17 -22.46
CA LEU A 193 11.60 3.63 -21.30
C LEU A 193 12.09 4.27 -20.01
N ARG A 194 13.41 4.43 -19.83
CA ARG A 194 13.96 5.09 -18.65
C ARG A 194 13.46 6.52 -18.51
N ALA A 195 13.45 7.30 -19.59
CA ALA A 195 12.94 8.67 -19.56
C ALA A 195 11.45 8.73 -19.20
N ALA A 196 10.64 7.78 -19.69
CA ALA A 196 9.23 7.67 -19.33
C ALA A 196 9.03 7.31 -17.85
N ILE A 197 9.84 6.39 -17.30
CA ILE A 197 9.77 6.01 -15.89
C ILE A 197 10.23 7.17 -15.01
N GLU A 198 11.33 7.84 -15.35
CA GLU A 198 11.82 9.04 -14.66
C GLU A 198 10.74 10.13 -14.58
N ARG A 199 10.04 10.39 -15.70
CA ARG A 199 8.91 11.32 -15.73
C ARG A 199 7.80 10.88 -14.77
N SER A 200 7.44 9.60 -14.75
CA SER A 200 6.38 9.09 -13.87
C SER A 200 6.75 9.08 -12.39
N ILE A 201 8.04 8.97 -12.05
CA ILE A 201 8.55 9.19 -10.68
C ILE A 201 8.37 10.65 -10.29
N ARG A 202 8.85 11.60 -11.11
CA ARG A 202 8.74 13.04 -10.83
C ARG A 202 7.30 13.53 -10.71
N GLU A 203 6.41 13.00 -11.54
CA GLU A 203 4.98 13.33 -11.53
C GLU A 203 4.18 12.53 -10.49
N HIS A 204 4.83 11.63 -9.74
CA HIS A 204 4.20 10.69 -8.80
C HIS A 204 3.07 9.83 -9.42
N SER A 205 3.13 9.62 -10.74
CA SER A 205 2.15 8.84 -11.50
C SER A 205 2.52 7.36 -11.63
N ALA A 206 3.78 6.99 -11.34
CA ALA A 206 4.25 5.60 -11.32
C ALA A 206 3.38 4.71 -10.42
N THR A 207 3.07 3.50 -10.87
CA THR A 207 2.23 2.55 -10.12
C THR A 207 3.04 1.74 -9.11
N SER A 208 2.37 1.16 -8.11
CA SER A 208 3.03 0.29 -7.14
C SER A 208 3.77 -0.88 -7.79
N GLU A 209 3.23 -1.45 -8.88
CA GLU A 209 3.89 -2.55 -9.61
C GLU A 209 5.17 -2.10 -10.33
N MET A 210 5.15 -0.90 -10.93
CA MET A 210 6.33 -0.30 -11.56
C MET A 210 7.42 0.00 -10.53
N LEU A 211 7.04 0.55 -9.38
CA LEU A 211 7.97 0.89 -8.30
C LEU A 211 8.55 -0.36 -7.64
N ILE A 212 7.74 -1.40 -7.41
CA ILE A 212 8.21 -2.71 -6.92
C ILE A 212 9.25 -3.30 -7.88
N TRP A 213 8.97 -3.26 -9.19
CA TRP A 213 9.90 -3.74 -10.20
C TRP A 213 11.20 -2.94 -10.18
N LEU A 214 11.12 -1.61 -10.18
CA LEU A 214 12.31 -0.74 -10.20
C LEU A 214 13.17 -0.89 -8.92
N CYS A 215 12.55 -1.07 -7.75
CA CYS A 215 13.28 -1.33 -6.51
C CYS A 215 14.06 -2.65 -6.54
N LYS A 216 13.68 -3.60 -7.41
CA LYS A 216 14.38 -4.87 -7.61
C LYS A 216 15.43 -4.79 -8.73
N GLU A 217 15.25 -3.93 -9.71
CA GLU A 217 16.19 -3.70 -10.82
C GLU A 217 17.04 -2.44 -10.55
N ARG A 218 17.97 -2.53 -9.60
CA ARG A 218 18.78 -1.36 -9.16
C ARG A 218 20.08 -1.16 -9.94
N ASP A 219 20.42 -2.08 -10.83
CA ASP A 219 21.69 -2.10 -11.55
C ASP A 219 21.57 -1.52 -12.97
N GLY A 220 22.72 -1.42 -13.64
CA GLY A 220 22.79 -1.09 -15.06
C GLY A 220 22.16 0.26 -15.40
N ALA A 221 21.27 0.28 -16.40
CA ALA A 221 20.65 1.52 -16.88
C ALA A 221 19.66 2.14 -15.88
N TRP A 222 19.11 1.33 -14.97
CA TRP A 222 18.07 1.72 -14.02
C TRP A 222 18.63 2.39 -12.77
N ARG A 223 19.91 2.19 -12.46
CA ARG A 223 20.60 2.79 -11.30
C ARG A 223 20.40 4.31 -11.20
N LYS A 224 20.30 4.99 -12.35
CA LYS A 224 20.09 6.45 -12.44
C LYS A 224 18.72 6.90 -11.92
N LEU A 225 17.75 6.00 -11.81
CA LEU A 225 16.42 6.27 -11.27
C LEU A 225 16.31 5.94 -9.78
N ILE A 226 17.32 5.31 -9.20
CA ILE A 226 17.37 4.96 -7.79
C ILE A 226 17.94 6.16 -7.01
N THR A 227 17.11 7.18 -6.87
CA THR A 227 17.40 8.47 -6.22
C THR A 227 16.41 8.73 -5.08
N PRO A 228 16.56 9.80 -4.28
CA PRO A 228 15.59 10.12 -3.21
C PRO A 228 14.17 10.42 -3.73
N ASP A 229 14.03 10.84 -5.00
CA ASP A 229 12.73 11.03 -5.66
C ASP A 229 11.95 9.71 -5.80
N LEU A 230 12.65 8.58 -5.87
CA LEU A 230 12.00 7.28 -5.88
C LEU A 230 11.27 7.03 -4.55
N LEU A 231 11.86 7.41 -3.42
CA LEU A 231 11.21 7.27 -2.12
C LEU A 231 9.96 8.14 -2.03
N THR A 232 9.98 9.37 -2.56
CA THR A 232 8.79 10.23 -2.57
C THR A 232 7.70 9.70 -3.48
N ALA A 233 8.05 9.13 -4.64
CA ALA A 233 7.09 8.46 -5.52
C ALA A 233 6.49 7.20 -4.87
N ILE A 234 7.29 6.45 -4.11
CA ILE A 234 6.82 5.32 -3.30
C ILE A 234 5.81 5.77 -2.26
N LEU A 235 6.11 6.80 -1.47
CA LEU A 235 5.18 7.33 -0.47
C LEU A 235 3.84 7.72 -1.11
N ALA A 236 3.88 8.45 -2.23
CA ALA A 236 2.68 8.86 -2.96
C ALA A 236 1.89 7.66 -3.53
N ALA A 237 2.58 6.63 -4.03
CA ALA A 237 1.93 5.43 -4.56
C ALA A 237 1.26 4.60 -3.45
N VAL A 238 1.93 4.42 -2.30
CA VAL A 238 1.35 3.70 -1.16
C VAL A 238 0.16 4.46 -0.58
N GLU A 239 0.24 5.78 -0.47
CA GLU A 239 -0.89 6.62 -0.03
C GLU A 239 -2.10 6.50 -0.97
N ARG A 240 -1.86 6.55 -2.28
CA ARG A 240 -2.91 6.37 -3.30
C ARG A 240 -3.54 4.97 -3.24
N ASP A 241 -2.74 3.94 -3.00
CA ASP A 241 -3.17 2.54 -2.97
C ASP A 241 -3.59 2.06 -1.56
N GLN A 242 -3.67 2.93 -0.54
CA GLN A 242 -3.95 2.55 0.86
C GLN A 242 -5.26 1.76 1.05
N HIS A 243 -6.23 1.93 0.14
CA HIS A 243 -7.51 1.18 0.14
C HIS A 243 -7.46 -0.12 -0.68
N ARG A 244 -6.31 -0.45 -1.27
CA ARG A 244 -6.03 -1.65 -2.06
C ARG A 244 -4.97 -2.47 -1.31
N GLU A 245 -5.38 -3.03 -0.17
CA GLU A 245 -4.52 -3.64 0.85
C GLU A 245 -3.35 -4.46 0.29
N SER A 246 -3.60 -5.37 -0.66
CA SER A 246 -2.54 -6.24 -1.22
C SER A 246 -1.43 -5.48 -1.98
N ARG A 247 -1.73 -4.38 -2.67
CA ARG A 247 -0.73 -3.66 -3.47
C ARG A 247 0.08 -2.69 -2.64
N ALA A 248 -0.59 -1.88 -1.82
CA ALA A 248 0.06 -0.95 -0.92
C ALA A 248 0.98 -1.66 0.08
N ASN A 249 0.53 -2.78 0.64
CA ASN A 249 1.32 -3.54 1.60
C ASN A 249 2.60 -4.08 0.97
N ARG A 250 2.54 -4.71 -0.22
CA ARG A 250 3.76 -5.26 -0.86
C ARG A 250 4.83 -4.21 -1.14
N LEU A 251 4.45 -3.01 -1.57
CA LEU A 251 5.43 -1.94 -1.81
C LEU A 251 5.98 -1.39 -0.49
N ARG A 252 5.14 -1.20 0.52
CA ARG A 252 5.60 -0.84 1.87
C ARG A 252 6.59 -1.88 2.41
N ASP A 253 6.19 -3.15 2.40
CA ASP A 253 6.97 -4.25 2.98
C ASP A 253 8.33 -4.35 2.29
N LEU A 254 8.38 -4.18 0.95
CA LEU A 254 9.63 -4.14 0.20
C LEU A 254 10.61 -3.05 0.71
N VAL A 255 10.11 -1.85 1.03
CA VAL A 255 10.95 -0.74 1.54
C VAL A 255 11.50 -1.04 2.94
N LEU A 256 10.73 -1.76 3.75
CA LEU A 256 11.10 -2.10 5.12
C LEU A 256 12.06 -3.29 5.18
N GLU A 257 11.80 -4.31 4.39
CA GLU A 257 12.56 -5.56 4.36
C GLU A 257 13.92 -5.40 3.67
N ASP A 258 13.98 -4.60 2.60
CA ASP A 258 15.23 -4.35 1.88
C ASP A 258 16.12 -3.37 2.65
N ARG A 259 17.20 -3.90 3.24
CA ARG A 259 18.15 -3.15 4.07
C ARG A 259 19.10 -2.24 3.29
N GLU A 260 19.22 -2.43 1.98
CA GLU A 260 20.14 -1.67 1.13
C GLU A 260 19.41 -0.57 0.34
N LEU A 261 18.11 -0.73 0.08
CA LEU A 261 17.34 0.20 -0.76
C LEU A 261 17.48 1.68 -0.40
N ILE A 262 17.41 2.03 0.90
CA ILE A 262 17.60 3.42 1.35
C ILE A 262 19.03 3.90 1.08
N ALA A 263 20.03 3.05 1.29
CA ALA A 263 21.41 3.42 0.96
C ALA A 263 21.59 3.64 -0.54
N ASP A 264 20.99 2.78 -1.37
CA ASP A 264 21.06 2.89 -2.83
C ASP A 264 20.39 4.17 -3.36
N MET A 265 19.20 4.51 -2.84
CA MET A 265 18.47 5.73 -3.21
C MET A 265 19.23 7.00 -2.86
N PHE A 266 20.01 6.98 -1.78
CA PHE A 266 20.65 8.17 -1.26
C PHE A 266 22.15 8.22 -1.56
N ALA A 267 22.74 7.19 -2.14
CA ALA A 267 24.17 7.17 -2.46
C ALA A 267 24.53 8.33 -3.41
N GLY A 268 25.35 9.26 -2.93
CA GLY A 268 25.80 10.43 -3.71
C GLY A 268 24.74 11.53 -3.91
N ALA A 269 23.63 11.51 -3.16
CA ALA A 269 22.65 12.59 -3.19
C ALA A 269 23.15 13.83 -2.43
N ASP A 270 22.67 15.01 -2.83
CA ASP A 270 22.93 16.24 -2.09
C ASP A 270 22.19 16.25 -0.75
N VAL A 271 22.81 16.83 0.27
CA VAL A 271 22.26 16.96 1.63
C VAL A 271 20.95 17.72 1.66
N GLY A 272 20.76 18.72 0.80
CA GLY A 272 19.50 19.45 0.64
C GLY A 272 18.37 18.55 0.13
N VAL A 273 18.65 17.72 -0.87
CA VAL A 273 17.69 16.73 -1.39
C VAL A 273 17.36 15.70 -0.30
N ALA A 274 18.38 15.20 0.41
CA ALA A 274 18.17 14.25 1.50
C ALA A 274 17.30 14.85 2.62
N ARG A 275 17.55 16.11 2.99
CA ARG A 275 16.75 16.89 3.95
C ARG A 275 15.28 17.00 3.53
N ASP A 276 15.01 17.30 2.27
CA ASP A 276 13.64 17.47 1.78
C ASP A 276 12.87 16.16 1.71
N THR A 277 13.53 15.06 1.31
CA THR A 277 12.93 13.72 1.38
C THR A 277 12.65 13.30 2.83
N LEU A 278 13.56 13.62 3.75
CA LEU A 278 13.39 13.35 5.19
C LEU A 278 12.17 14.10 5.78
N ARG A 279 11.95 15.36 5.39
CA ARG A 279 10.74 16.13 5.78
C ARG A 279 9.45 15.46 5.31
N ARG A 280 9.42 14.96 4.07
CA ARG A 280 8.26 14.25 3.51
C ARG A 280 7.97 12.95 4.26
N LEU A 281 9.03 12.21 4.64
CA LEU A 281 8.92 10.99 5.42
C LEU A 281 8.40 11.24 6.85
N LEU A 282 8.73 12.38 7.47
CA LEU A 282 8.21 12.74 8.79
C LEU A 282 6.68 12.96 8.77
N ILE A 283 6.19 13.69 7.78
CA ILE A 283 4.79 14.11 7.71
C ILE A 283 3.85 13.09 7.05
N THR A 284 4.37 12.05 6.41
CA THR A 284 3.54 11.08 5.68
C THR A 284 2.61 10.30 6.63
N PRO A 285 1.34 10.06 6.26
CA PRO A 285 0.44 9.19 7.02
C PRO A 285 0.64 7.70 6.71
N VAL A 286 1.52 7.37 5.75
CA VAL A 286 1.67 6.02 5.18
C VAL A 286 2.26 4.99 6.15
N PHE A 287 3.12 5.45 7.07
CA PHE A 287 3.81 4.60 8.03
C PHE A 287 3.46 4.99 9.45
N ASP A 288 3.47 4.03 10.37
CA ASP A 288 3.43 4.32 11.79
C ASP A 288 4.74 4.98 12.27
N GLU A 289 4.70 5.55 13.48
CA GLU A 289 5.83 6.30 14.04
C GLU A 289 7.10 5.44 14.23
N LEU A 290 6.95 4.15 14.56
CA LEU A 290 8.09 3.25 14.74
C LEU A 290 8.80 3.00 13.39
N THR A 291 8.00 2.77 12.36
CA THR A 291 8.44 2.51 11.00
C THR A 291 9.11 3.75 10.40
N LYS A 292 8.52 4.94 10.60
CA LYS A 292 9.16 6.22 10.23
C LYS A 292 10.52 6.35 10.90
N ARG A 293 10.61 6.14 12.22
CA ARG A 293 11.88 6.23 12.97
C ARG A 293 12.94 5.28 12.42
N SER A 294 12.57 4.05 12.07
CA SER A 294 13.48 3.07 11.47
C SER A 294 14.04 3.55 10.12
N LEU A 295 13.17 4.05 9.23
CA LEU A 295 13.60 4.58 7.92
C LEU A 295 14.43 5.86 8.06
N LEU A 296 14.04 6.76 8.96
CA LEU A 296 14.77 8.00 9.26
C LEU A 296 16.17 7.71 9.79
N ALA A 297 16.31 6.74 10.71
CA ALA A 297 17.61 6.33 11.23
C ALA A 297 18.55 5.80 10.12
N ARG A 298 18.00 5.10 9.12
CA ARG A 298 18.77 4.63 7.96
C ARG A 298 19.28 5.79 7.09
N ILE A 299 18.49 6.85 6.92
CA ILE A 299 18.90 8.07 6.20
C ILE A 299 19.94 8.85 7.01
N VAL A 300 19.73 9.05 8.31
CA VAL A 300 20.68 9.79 9.17
C VAL A 300 22.02 9.07 9.32
N LYS A 301 22.05 7.73 9.25
CA LYS A 301 23.31 6.98 9.17
C LYS A 301 24.16 7.38 7.95
N LEU A 302 23.54 7.78 6.84
CA LEU A 302 24.22 8.26 5.64
C LEU A 302 24.54 9.75 5.69
N TYR A 303 23.69 10.53 6.39
CA TYR A 303 23.83 11.98 6.56
C TYR A 303 23.73 12.38 8.04
N PRO A 304 24.81 12.25 8.82
CA PRO A 304 24.79 12.54 10.26
C PRO A 304 24.39 13.99 10.58
N GLU A 305 24.68 14.95 9.70
CA GLU A 305 24.25 16.34 9.87
C GLU A 305 22.73 16.56 9.87
N LEU A 306 21.95 15.60 9.37
CA LEU A 306 20.49 15.63 9.42
C LEU A 306 19.94 15.02 10.72
N GLU A 307 20.81 14.54 11.61
CA GLU A 307 20.43 14.02 12.92
C GLU A 307 19.55 15.04 13.65
N SER A 308 19.93 16.32 13.66
CA SER A 308 19.16 17.42 14.29
C SER A 308 17.75 17.63 13.71
N MET A 309 17.33 16.94 12.67
CA MET A 309 15.94 16.99 12.17
C MET A 309 15.06 15.92 12.81
N ILE A 310 15.65 14.78 13.15
CA ILE A 310 15.01 13.77 13.98
C ILE A 310 15.17 14.18 15.45
N THR A 311 16.38 14.66 15.80
CA THR A 311 16.80 15.00 17.15
C THR A 311 16.55 16.46 17.54
N GLY A 312 16.27 17.34 16.58
CA GLY A 312 15.63 18.65 16.85
C GLY A 312 14.14 18.52 17.15
N GLY A 313 13.55 17.35 16.84
CA GLY A 313 12.35 16.82 17.50
C GLY A 313 12.67 15.94 18.74
N GLN A 314 13.94 15.67 19.02
CA GLN A 314 14.48 15.11 20.29
C GLN A 314 15.15 16.18 21.18
N ARG A 315 14.74 17.43 21.07
CA ARG A 315 14.16 17.96 22.29
C ARG A 315 12.79 17.29 22.32
N GLU A 316 12.62 16.19 23.06
CA GLU A 316 12.18 16.40 24.44
C GLU A 316 12.47 17.83 24.94
N GLU A 317 11.78 18.82 24.37
CA GLU A 317 10.93 19.56 25.26
C GLU A 317 10.15 18.42 25.90
N LYS A 318 10.44 18.16 27.17
CA LYS A 318 9.34 17.91 28.08
C LYS A 318 8.30 18.95 27.71
N ALA A 319 7.46 18.66 26.70
CA ALA A 319 6.17 19.29 26.55
C ALA A 319 5.61 19.03 27.92
N ALA A 320 5.60 20.08 28.74
CA ALA A 320 5.47 19.93 30.18
C ALA A 320 4.30 18.98 30.42
N PRO A 321 4.47 17.97 31.30
CA PRO A 321 3.43 16.98 31.52
C PRO A 321 2.10 17.71 31.64
N LEU A 322 1.12 17.30 30.84
CA LEU A 322 -0.15 18.00 30.77
C LEU A 322 -0.91 17.66 32.05
N VAL A 323 -0.79 18.51 33.06
CA VAL A 323 -1.41 18.29 34.37
C VAL A 323 -2.92 18.44 34.23
N VAL A 324 -3.65 17.42 34.65
CA VAL A 324 -5.12 17.35 34.56
C VAL A 324 -5.67 16.66 35.81
N SER A 325 -6.91 16.95 36.17
CA SER A 325 -7.60 16.15 37.19
C SER A 325 -7.78 14.70 36.76
N TRP A 326 -7.88 13.78 37.72
CA TRP A 326 -8.23 12.38 37.44
C TRP A 326 -9.61 12.27 36.80
N SER A 327 -10.58 13.08 37.25
CA SER A 327 -11.92 13.17 36.69
C SER A 327 -11.92 13.56 35.20
N SER A 328 -11.12 14.55 34.81
CA SER A 328 -10.99 14.96 33.40
C SER A 328 -10.22 13.95 32.56
N LEU A 329 -9.20 13.29 33.13
CA LEU A 329 -8.50 12.21 32.46
C LEU A 329 -9.43 11.03 32.16
N ALA A 330 -10.26 10.62 33.12
CA ALA A 330 -11.27 9.58 32.94
C ALA A 330 -12.28 9.96 31.84
N ARG A 331 -12.77 11.20 31.85
CA ARG A 331 -13.70 11.73 30.83
C ARG A 331 -13.10 11.66 29.41
N ARG A 332 -11.84 12.06 29.23
CA ARG A 332 -11.14 11.99 27.94
C ARG A 332 -10.86 10.57 27.49
N ARG A 333 -10.57 9.64 28.42
CA ARG A 333 -10.43 8.21 28.12
C ARG A 333 -11.75 7.61 27.64
N ALA A 334 -12.86 7.94 28.32
CA ALA A 334 -14.20 7.52 27.90
C ALA A 334 -14.57 8.08 26.52
N GLU A 335 -14.27 9.36 26.24
CA GLU A 335 -14.47 9.98 24.90
C GLU A 335 -13.68 9.22 23.82
N HIS A 336 -12.41 8.89 24.09
CA HIS A 336 -11.58 8.12 23.18
C HIS A 336 -12.12 6.70 22.96
N GLU A 337 -12.56 6.03 24.01
CA GLU A 337 -13.14 4.69 23.93
C GLU A 337 -14.45 4.68 23.13
N GLU A 338 -15.32 5.65 23.34
CA GLU A 338 -16.54 5.83 22.55
C GLU A 338 -16.23 6.05 21.06
N LEU A 339 -15.22 6.86 20.76
CA LEU A 339 -14.77 7.10 19.38
C LEU A 339 -14.30 5.82 18.70
N VAL A 340 -13.45 5.04 19.38
CA VAL A 340 -12.85 3.82 18.83
C VAL A 340 -13.85 2.66 18.75
N LYS A 341 -14.65 2.45 19.80
CA LYS A 341 -15.54 1.28 19.92
C LYS A 341 -16.92 1.49 19.29
N LYS A 342 -17.39 2.74 19.14
CA LYS A 342 -18.73 3.04 18.60
C LYS A 342 -18.67 3.86 17.32
N LYS A 343 -18.20 5.11 17.40
CA LYS A 343 -18.36 6.10 16.30
C LYS A 343 -17.62 5.71 15.02
N ILE A 344 -16.37 5.24 15.13
CA ILE A 344 -15.58 4.81 13.96
C ILE A 344 -16.18 3.56 13.29
N PRO A 345 -16.54 2.50 14.05
CA PRO A 345 -17.28 1.36 13.49
C PRO A 345 -18.63 1.71 12.85
N GLU A 346 -19.41 2.61 13.46
CA GLU A 346 -20.70 3.09 12.92
C GLU A 346 -20.51 3.83 11.59
N ASN A 347 -19.59 4.79 11.53
CA ASN A 347 -19.25 5.49 10.29
C ASN A 347 -18.77 4.52 9.20
N THR A 348 -18.04 3.47 9.56
CA THR A 348 -17.61 2.43 8.62
C THR A 348 -18.81 1.68 8.02
N LYS A 349 -19.83 1.39 8.83
CA LYS A 349 -21.09 0.77 8.35
C LYS A 349 -21.88 1.72 7.46
N GLU A 350 -21.95 3.02 7.79
CA GLU A 350 -22.58 4.04 6.96
C GLU A 350 -21.93 4.15 5.58
N ILE A 351 -20.60 4.16 5.52
CA ILE A 351 -19.85 4.17 4.25
C ILE A 351 -20.16 2.91 3.42
N ALA A 352 -20.25 1.75 4.07
CA ALA A 352 -20.57 0.49 3.39
C ALA A 352 -22.00 0.50 2.83
N LEU A 353 -22.96 1.03 3.58
CA LEU A 353 -24.35 1.19 3.15
C LEU A 353 -24.46 2.21 2.01
N ALA A 354 -23.85 3.39 2.14
CA ALA A 354 -23.82 4.42 1.10
C ALA A 354 -23.22 3.89 -0.21
N ARG A 355 -22.24 2.99 -0.12
CA ARG A 355 -21.62 2.33 -1.28
C ARG A 355 -22.56 1.35 -2.00
N SER A 356 -23.54 0.77 -1.30
CA SER A 356 -24.49 -0.18 -1.89
C SER A 356 -25.49 0.47 -2.85
N TYR A 357 -25.66 1.80 -2.81
CA TYR A 357 -26.58 2.55 -3.67
C TYR A 357 -26.05 2.82 -5.10
N GLY A 358 -24.88 2.28 -5.46
CA GLY A 358 -24.42 2.17 -6.85
C GLY A 358 -23.70 3.41 -7.39
N ASP A 359 -24.42 4.50 -7.67
CA ASP A 359 -23.82 5.68 -8.31
C ASP A 359 -23.10 6.59 -7.31
N LEU A 360 -21.79 6.38 -7.17
CA LEU A 360 -20.93 7.08 -6.21
C LEU A 360 -20.57 8.52 -6.63
N SER A 361 -20.82 8.90 -7.89
CA SER A 361 -20.43 10.21 -8.45
C SER A 361 -21.24 11.35 -7.82
N GLU A 362 -22.53 11.10 -7.63
CA GLU A 362 -23.53 12.06 -7.15
C GLU A 362 -24.00 11.79 -5.72
N ASN A 363 -23.59 10.67 -5.11
CA ASN A 363 -24.04 10.30 -3.77
C ASN A 363 -23.44 11.23 -2.69
N PHE A 364 -24.27 12.19 -2.26
CA PHE A 364 -23.95 13.14 -1.19
C PHE A 364 -23.68 12.47 0.16
N GLU A 365 -24.41 11.40 0.46
CA GLU A 365 -24.27 10.63 1.71
C GLU A 365 -22.90 9.94 1.79
N PHE A 366 -22.41 9.40 0.66
CA PHE A 366 -21.08 8.81 0.59
C PHE A 366 -19.97 9.85 0.83
N LYS A 367 -20.09 11.04 0.23
CA LYS A 367 -19.13 12.14 0.41
C LYS A 367 -19.14 12.65 1.85
N ALA A 368 -20.32 12.83 2.45
CA ALA A 368 -20.48 13.24 3.84
C ALA A 368 -19.90 12.21 4.81
N ALA A 369 -20.21 10.92 4.63
CA ALA A 369 -19.68 9.84 5.47
C ALA A 369 -18.14 9.76 5.40
N LYS A 370 -17.56 10.00 4.21
CA LYS A 370 -16.10 10.07 4.02
C LYS A 370 -15.46 11.28 4.68
N GLN A 371 -16.07 12.45 4.62
CA GLN A 371 -15.61 13.62 5.35
C GLN A 371 -15.66 13.37 6.86
N MET A 372 -16.73 12.74 7.35
CA MET A 372 -16.87 12.37 8.76
C MET A 372 -15.80 11.35 9.19
N GLN A 373 -15.43 10.39 8.33
CA GLN A 373 -14.32 9.47 8.58
C GLN A 373 -13.00 10.21 8.83
N ALA A 374 -12.70 11.23 8.02
CA ALA A 374 -11.49 12.04 8.17
C ALA A 374 -11.52 12.92 9.45
N VAL A 375 -12.70 13.41 9.84
CA VAL A 375 -12.90 14.15 11.10
C VAL A 375 -12.68 13.23 12.30
N LEU A 376 -13.29 12.04 12.30
CA LEU A 376 -13.12 11.04 13.36
C LEU A 376 -11.66 10.58 13.48
N GLY A 377 -10.98 10.36 12.35
CA GLY A 377 -9.56 9.99 12.33
C GLY A 377 -8.65 11.06 12.93
N ARG A 378 -8.85 12.34 12.57
CA ARG A 378 -8.12 13.46 13.19
C ARG A 378 -8.39 13.55 14.69
N ARG A 379 -9.66 13.48 15.09
CA ARG A 379 -10.05 13.57 16.50
C ARG A 379 -9.43 12.45 17.34
N LYS A 380 -9.40 11.23 16.80
CA LYS A 380 -8.73 10.09 17.45
C LYS A 380 -7.25 10.37 17.67
N ALA A 381 -6.51 10.78 16.62
CA ALA A 381 -5.09 11.05 16.71
C ALA A 381 -4.76 12.19 17.70
N GLU A 382 -5.56 13.27 17.70
CA GLU A 382 -5.45 14.36 18.67
C GLU A 382 -5.63 13.85 20.10
N LEU A 383 -6.68 13.06 20.37
CA LEU A 383 -6.94 12.51 21.70
C LEU A 383 -5.86 11.54 22.15
N GLU A 384 -5.35 10.67 21.27
CA GLU A 384 -4.24 9.75 21.59
C GLU A 384 -2.98 10.53 22.00
N GLN A 385 -2.63 11.59 21.26
CA GLN A 385 -1.49 12.45 21.58
C GLN A 385 -1.68 13.20 22.91
N MET A 386 -2.89 13.72 23.15
CA MET A 386 -3.26 14.42 24.37
C MET A 386 -3.23 13.50 25.59
N LEU A 387 -3.80 12.29 25.49
CA LEU A 387 -3.81 11.26 26.53
C LEU A 387 -2.40 10.77 26.87
N TYR A 388 -1.53 10.63 25.87
CA TYR A 388 -0.13 10.24 26.07
C TYR A 388 0.64 11.24 26.96
N ARG A 389 0.37 12.55 26.78
CA ARG A 389 1.02 13.64 27.52
C ARG A 389 0.39 13.92 28.89
N ALA A 390 -0.85 13.48 29.11
CA ALA A 390 -1.61 13.77 30.31
C ALA A 390 -1.03 13.09 31.56
N ARG A 391 -1.03 13.81 32.68
CA ARG A 391 -0.69 13.30 34.01
C ARG A 391 -1.81 13.70 34.96
N GLY A 392 -2.51 12.70 35.48
CA GLY A 392 -3.58 12.86 36.44
C GLY A 392 -3.06 13.27 37.82
N THR A 393 -3.77 14.17 38.50
CA THR A 393 -3.50 14.56 39.89
C THR A 393 -4.81 14.81 40.62
N ALA A 394 -4.80 14.60 41.93
CA ALA A 394 -5.91 14.96 42.81
C ALA A 394 -5.81 16.41 43.33
N PHE A 395 -4.74 17.12 42.97
CA PHE A 395 -4.37 18.46 43.47
C PHE A 395 -4.19 18.50 45.01
N GLU A 396 -3.75 17.41 45.60
CA GLU A 396 -3.49 17.34 47.04
C GLU A 396 -2.29 18.20 47.43
N ASN A 397 -2.41 18.93 48.55
CA ASN A 397 -1.36 19.76 49.13
C ASN A 397 -0.67 20.73 48.13
N PRO A 398 -1.43 21.60 47.44
CA PRO A 398 -0.84 22.56 46.51
C PRO A 398 0.02 23.57 47.26
N ASP A 399 1.08 24.07 46.61
CA ASP A 399 1.87 25.17 47.17
C ASP A 399 1.05 26.47 47.10
N THR A 400 0.66 26.99 48.26
CA THR A 400 -0.14 28.22 48.39
C THR A 400 0.73 29.47 48.63
N SER A 401 2.06 29.35 48.62
CA SER A 401 2.97 30.50 48.74
C SER A 401 2.95 31.41 47.50
N HIS A 402 2.45 30.89 46.38
CA HIS A 402 2.26 31.56 45.10
C HIS A 402 1.12 30.87 44.34
N VAL A 403 0.63 31.49 43.27
CA VAL A 403 -0.42 30.89 42.44
C VAL A 403 0.16 29.68 41.71
N SER A 404 -0.36 28.51 42.02
CA SER A 404 0.05 27.23 41.44
C SER A 404 -1.17 26.40 41.00
N ILE A 405 -0.94 25.30 40.29
CA ILE A 405 -2.02 24.41 39.87
C ILE A 405 -2.64 23.76 41.13
N GLY A 406 -3.96 23.86 41.28
CA GLY A 406 -4.68 23.41 42.47
C GLY A 406 -4.95 24.54 43.48
N THR A 407 -4.80 25.81 43.11
CA THR A 407 -5.06 26.95 44.01
C THR A 407 -6.32 27.74 43.64
N ILE A 408 -6.92 28.39 44.63
CA ILE A 408 -7.95 29.41 44.48
C ILE A 408 -7.27 30.76 44.72
N VAL A 409 -7.49 31.69 43.80
CA VAL A 409 -6.87 33.02 43.81
C VAL A 409 -7.96 34.08 43.79
N THR A 410 -7.92 35.00 44.74
CA THR A 410 -8.77 36.19 44.73
C THR A 410 -7.95 37.38 44.26
N VAL A 411 -8.43 38.05 43.23
CA VAL A 411 -7.82 39.25 42.66
C VAL A 411 -8.74 40.45 42.85
N ARG A 412 -8.17 41.63 43.14
CA ARG A 412 -8.91 42.88 43.27
C ARG A 412 -8.54 43.82 42.15
N ASP A 413 -9.55 44.31 41.45
CA ASP A 413 -9.41 45.33 40.41
C ASP A 413 -8.94 46.66 41.02
N SER A 414 -7.81 47.18 40.53
CA SER A 414 -7.19 48.39 41.08
C SER A 414 -8.02 49.65 40.81
N ASP A 415 -8.83 49.65 39.75
CA ASP A 415 -9.63 50.81 39.34
C ASP A 415 -11.01 50.82 40.03
N SER A 416 -11.65 49.65 40.14
CA SER A 416 -13.03 49.52 40.64
C SER A 416 -13.13 49.02 42.08
N GLY A 417 -12.04 48.48 42.64
CA GLY A 417 -12.00 47.85 43.97
C GLY A 417 -12.78 46.54 44.08
N LYS A 418 -13.33 46.01 42.98
CA LYS A 418 -14.10 44.76 42.97
C LYS A 418 -13.17 43.54 43.06
N GLU A 419 -13.60 42.54 43.81
CA GLU A 419 -12.88 41.27 43.95
C GLU A 419 -13.50 40.18 43.07
N GLU A 420 -12.63 39.40 42.42
CA GLU A 420 -12.98 38.25 41.60
C GLU A 420 -12.17 37.04 42.07
N THR A 421 -12.77 35.86 42.07
CA THR A 421 -12.12 34.63 42.54
C THR A 421 -12.04 33.62 41.41
N TYR A 422 -10.86 33.04 41.21
CA TYR A 422 -10.56 32.05 40.17
C TYR A 422 -9.94 30.80 40.78
N THR A 423 -10.40 29.62 40.35
CA THR A 423 -9.77 28.34 40.71
C THR A 423 -8.87 27.90 39.57
N ILE A 424 -7.55 27.80 39.80
CA ILE A 424 -6.58 27.42 38.79
C ILE A 424 -6.35 25.91 38.82
N LEU A 425 -6.91 25.19 37.85
CA LEU A 425 -6.79 23.73 37.75
C LEU A 425 -6.05 23.31 36.47
N GLY A 426 -6.08 22.01 36.17
CA GLY A 426 -5.39 21.41 35.04
C GLY A 426 -5.96 21.77 33.67
N ALA A 427 -5.28 21.31 32.63
CA ALA A 427 -5.51 21.71 31.24
C ALA A 427 -6.94 21.44 30.72
N TRP A 428 -7.61 20.42 31.27
CA TRP A 428 -8.94 19.96 30.85
C TRP A 428 -10.04 20.26 31.86
N ASP A 429 -9.71 21.01 32.92
CA ASP A 429 -10.57 21.22 34.07
C ASP A 429 -11.33 22.56 34.00
N GLY A 430 -11.09 23.37 32.96
CA GLY A 430 -11.72 24.67 32.80
C GLY A 430 -13.25 24.59 32.74
N ASP A 431 -13.90 25.38 33.58
CA ASP A 431 -15.34 25.57 33.67
C ASP A 431 -15.61 27.05 34.03
N PRO A 432 -15.77 27.93 33.02
CA PRO A 432 -15.95 29.37 33.23
C PRO A 432 -17.17 29.72 34.07
N GLU A 433 -18.25 28.93 34.02
CA GLU A 433 -19.47 29.16 34.80
C GLU A 433 -19.22 28.97 36.30
N ARG A 434 -18.24 28.14 36.66
CA ARG A 434 -17.81 27.88 38.04
C ARG A 434 -16.55 28.64 38.42
N HIS A 435 -16.10 29.58 37.59
CA HIS A 435 -14.83 30.29 37.76
C HIS A 435 -13.61 29.36 37.88
N ILE A 436 -13.66 28.19 37.23
CA ILE A 436 -12.53 27.26 37.14
C ILE A 436 -11.79 27.55 35.85
N ILE A 437 -10.52 27.90 35.97
CA ILE A 437 -9.67 28.35 34.88
C ILE A 437 -8.55 27.32 34.69
N SER A 438 -8.39 26.84 33.45
CA SER A 438 -7.25 26.03 33.10
C SER A 438 -5.98 26.87 33.17
N TYR A 439 -4.93 26.34 33.77
CA TYR A 439 -3.63 27.02 33.84
C TYR A 439 -3.09 27.41 32.45
N GLN A 440 -3.53 26.77 31.36
CA GLN A 440 -3.08 27.06 29.99
C GLN A 440 -3.78 28.26 29.35
N THR A 441 -4.86 28.77 29.95
CA THR A 441 -5.55 29.96 29.44
C THR A 441 -4.73 31.23 29.68
N ALA A 442 -5.02 32.31 28.95
CA ALA A 442 -4.31 33.58 29.11
C ALA A 442 -4.41 34.13 30.55
N ILE A 443 -5.58 34.01 31.18
CA ILE A 443 -5.80 34.41 32.58
C ILE A 443 -4.99 33.50 33.52
N GLY A 444 -5.03 32.18 33.31
CA GLY A 444 -4.24 31.24 34.09
C GLY A 444 -2.74 31.55 34.02
N GLN A 445 -2.19 31.72 32.82
CA GLN A 445 -0.77 32.05 32.62
C GLN A 445 -0.38 33.40 33.22
N ALA A 446 -1.26 34.40 33.18
CA ALA A 446 -1.00 35.72 33.79
C ALA A 446 -1.00 35.68 35.32
N LEU A 447 -1.63 34.68 35.94
CA LEU A 447 -1.68 34.52 37.40
C LEU A 447 -0.59 33.58 37.92
N MET A 448 -0.21 32.55 37.17
CA MET A 448 0.76 31.54 37.59
C MET A 448 2.08 32.13 38.10
N GLY A 449 2.53 31.69 39.28
CA GLY A 449 3.80 32.10 39.87
C GLY A 449 3.76 33.38 40.72
N HIS A 450 2.70 34.17 40.64
CA HIS A 450 2.56 35.41 41.41
C HIS A 450 2.16 35.16 42.87
N LYS A 451 2.47 36.11 43.75
CA LYS A 451 2.25 36.02 45.20
C LYS A 451 1.20 37.01 45.68
N VAL A 452 0.71 36.82 46.90
CA VAL A 452 -0.17 37.79 47.57
C VAL A 452 0.52 39.16 47.63
N GLY A 453 -0.19 40.19 47.19
CA GLY A 453 0.31 41.57 47.06
C GLY A 453 0.93 41.90 45.70
N ASP A 454 1.13 40.93 44.80
CA ASP A 454 1.60 41.21 43.44
C ASP A 454 0.49 41.83 42.59
N VAL A 455 0.87 42.74 41.68
CA VAL A 455 -0.03 43.33 40.68
C VAL A 455 0.16 42.63 39.34
N VAL A 456 -0.92 42.11 38.78
CA VAL A 456 -0.97 41.38 37.51
C VAL A 456 -1.86 42.12 36.51
N THR A 457 -1.60 41.94 35.22
CA THR A 457 -2.42 42.51 34.15
C THR A 457 -3.28 41.42 33.54
N LEU A 458 -4.61 41.57 33.60
CA LEU A 458 -5.57 40.63 33.00
C LEU A 458 -6.36 41.35 31.89
N ASN A 459 -6.70 40.61 30.85
CA ASN A 459 -7.52 41.13 29.76
C ASN A 459 -9.01 41.12 30.16
N LYS A 460 -9.66 42.29 30.11
CA LYS A 460 -11.11 42.49 30.23
C LYS A 460 -11.72 42.75 28.85
N ASP A 461 -13.05 42.68 28.75
CA ASP A 461 -13.79 43.01 27.53
C ASP A 461 -13.54 44.44 27.02
N GLU A 462 -13.21 45.38 27.92
CA GLU A 462 -12.92 46.79 27.60
C GLU A 462 -11.42 47.13 27.50
N GLY A 463 -10.52 46.14 27.58
CA GLY A 463 -9.06 46.34 27.51
C GLY A 463 -8.28 45.65 28.64
N ALA A 464 -7.00 45.95 28.79
CA ALA A 464 -6.17 45.39 29.86
C ALA A 464 -6.43 46.12 31.20
N GLY A 465 -6.75 45.38 32.26
CA GLY A 465 -6.93 45.89 33.62
C GLY A 465 -5.83 45.42 34.57
N THR A 466 -5.52 46.22 35.59
CA THR A 466 -4.53 45.87 36.62
C THR A 466 -5.21 45.36 37.88
N PHE A 467 -4.75 44.23 38.39
CA PHE A 467 -5.35 43.55 39.53
C PHE A 467 -4.30 43.20 40.58
N GLU A 468 -4.62 43.38 41.85
CA GLU A 468 -3.80 42.96 42.98
C GLU A 468 -4.24 41.58 43.47
N ILE A 469 -3.29 40.67 43.74
CA ILE A 469 -3.60 39.37 44.35
C ILE A 469 -3.85 39.54 45.85
N VAL A 470 -5.10 39.32 46.27
CA VAL A 470 -5.55 39.50 47.65
C VAL A 470 -5.33 38.26 48.50
N SER A 471 -5.59 37.07 47.94
CA SER A 471 -5.42 35.82 48.68
C SER A 471 -5.16 34.62 47.76
N ILE A 472 -4.47 33.61 48.30
CA ILE A 472 -4.20 32.33 47.66
C ILE A 472 -4.50 31.22 48.67
N SER A 473 -5.37 30.29 48.31
CA SER A 473 -5.73 29.13 49.15
C SER A 473 -5.77 27.84 48.33
N ALA A 474 -5.78 26.68 49.00
CA ALA A 474 -5.90 25.39 48.32
C ALA A 474 -7.31 25.19 47.72
N ALA A 475 -7.37 24.64 46.51
CA ALA A 475 -8.62 24.20 45.90
C ALA A 475 -9.09 22.86 46.51
N PRO A 476 -10.39 22.52 46.39
CA PRO A 476 -10.88 21.19 46.76
C PRO A 476 -10.16 20.08 45.98
N ILE A 477 -9.88 18.97 46.65
CA ILE A 477 -9.28 17.77 46.06
C ILE A 477 -10.25 17.19 45.02
N ASP A 478 -9.72 16.77 43.86
CA ASP A 478 -10.51 16.09 42.84
C ASP A 478 -11.01 14.73 43.36
N GLN A 479 -12.33 14.55 43.42
CA GLN A 479 -12.97 13.32 43.84
C GLN A 479 -13.43 12.55 42.60
N VAL A 480 -12.71 11.49 42.24
CA VAL A 480 -13.10 10.61 41.13
C VAL A 480 -14.39 9.88 41.52
N PRO A 481 -15.46 9.93 40.72
CA PRO A 481 -16.66 9.13 40.97
C PRO A 481 -16.28 7.64 41.00
N VAL A 482 -16.76 6.93 42.02
CA VAL A 482 -16.39 5.53 42.35
C VAL A 482 -16.57 4.56 41.16
N GLU A 483 -17.43 4.88 40.19
CA GLU A 483 -17.65 4.06 38.98
C GLU A 483 -16.51 4.12 37.94
N ALA A 484 -15.60 5.10 37.99
CA ALA A 484 -14.47 5.22 37.07
C ALA A 484 -13.17 4.58 37.60
N ALA A 485 -13.15 4.17 38.87
CA ALA A 485 -11.96 3.64 39.53
C ALA A 485 -11.59 2.22 39.06
N ASP A 486 -12.56 1.38 38.68
CA ASP A 486 -12.33 -0.01 38.26
C ASP A 486 -11.56 -0.15 36.94
N ALA A 487 -11.51 0.90 36.11
CA ALA A 487 -10.73 0.90 34.87
C ALA A 487 -9.28 1.41 35.06
N ALA A 488 -8.99 2.11 36.16
CA ALA A 488 -7.70 2.76 36.39
C ALA A 488 -6.74 1.92 37.25
N THR A 489 -7.25 1.02 38.10
CA THR A 489 -6.44 0.18 39.01
C THR A 489 -5.79 -1.04 38.35
N VAL A 490 -6.24 -1.45 37.15
CA VAL A 490 -5.69 -2.64 36.48
C VAL A 490 -4.27 -2.42 35.96
N ASP A 491 -3.87 -1.18 35.64
CA ASP A 491 -2.55 -0.88 35.07
C ASP A 491 -1.51 -0.42 36.10
N ALA A 492 -1.91 -0.04 37.33
CA ALA A 492 -0.95 0.31 38.38
C ALA A 492 -0.17 -0.89 38.94
N VAL A 493 -0.57 -2.12 38.57
CA VAL A 493 0.09 -3.37 38.98
C VAL A 493 1.09 -3.88 37.91
N ASN A 494 1.12 -3.27 36.71
CA ASN A 494 1.93 -3.75 35.58
C ASN A 494 2.93 -2.71 34.99
N ALA A 495 3.27 -1.65 35.72
CA ALA A 495 4.29 -0.66 35.30
C ALA A 495 5.55 -0.73 36.17
#